data_AF-X1GP48-F1
#
_entry.id   AF-X1GP48-F1
#
_cell.length_a   1.000
_cell.length_b   1.000
_cell.length_c   1.000
_cell.angle_alpha   90.00
_cell.angle_beta   90.00
_cell.angle_gamma   90.00
#
_symmetry.space_group_name_H-M   'P 1'
#
loop_
_entity.id
_entity.type
_entity.pdbx_description
1 polymer ?
#
loop_
_entity_poly.entity_id
_entity_poly.type
_entity_poly.pdbx_seq_one_letter_code
_entity_poly.pdbx_strand_id
1 'polypeptide(L)'
;MSERSGVLYVETGLAKRSQVEKAFKDAIDVLDIPCEFRVNLVLDREGQKLGHAYVWITSNKVINALLGKDLDGSDLTEMIDDPDWTPPKIPLEEALETFNNTSPIDSSSGSWADEVSEVEILNEYDHPKISKELPPLTTIPSYDYDDDQLKFISQMEGDDAPTKGKLDNISRAFEPRVDNECCRHVLVCRRVPDWVSKGDMENIFRSYFPNAAKNYPRINFLDKGSYKMVFATFYEETTEAIDVYHMIRRVNIYKADHGKSNKDTLTSEEPPRCFTSLVFSFAYDNTSE
;
A
#
# COMPACT_ATOMS: atom_id res chain seq x y z
N MET A 1 5.85 14.07 -14.80
CA MET A 1 4.79 13.40 -14.01
C MET A 1 5.34 13.22 -12.61
N SER A 2 4.67 13.75 -11.59
CA SER A 2 5.12 13.57 -10.20
C SER A 2 5.12 12.08 -9.87
N GLU A 3 6.21 11.56 -9.29
CA GLU A 3 6.17 10.24 -8.67
C GLU A 3 5.01 10.23 -7.67
N ARG A 4 4.07 9.29 -7.83
CA ARG A 4 2.92 9.17 -6.95
C ARG A 4 3.36 8.45 -5.68
N SER A 5 3.09 9.05 -4.52
CA SER A 5 3.17 8.33 -3.25
C SER A 5 2.06 7.30 -3.16
N GLY A 6 2.17 6.38 -2.20
CA GLY A 6 1.10 5.44 -1.92
C GLY A 6 1.23 4.82 -0.54
N VAL A 7 0.18 4.09 -0.14
CA VAL A 7 0.12 3.41 1.15
C VAL A 7 0.08 1.90 0.93
N LEU A 8 0.92 1.18 1.67
CA LEU A 8 0.92 -0.27 1.77
C LEU A 8 0.16 -0.71 3.01
N TYR A 9 -0.63 -1.78 2.87
CA TYR A 9 -1.12 -2.60 3.98
C TYR A 9 -0.10 -3.70 4.25
N VAL A 10 0.18 -3.93 5.53
CA VAL A 10 1.15 -4.93 5.98
C VAL A 10 0.58 -5.65 7.20
N GLU A 11 0.60 -6.99 7.17
CA GLU A 11 0.35 -7.77 8.37
C GLU A 11 1.63 -7.85 9.20
N THR A 12 1.52 -7.38 10.44
CA THR A 12 2.64 -7.19 11.35
C THR A 12 2.65 -8.19 12.49
N GLY A 13 1.52 -8.83 12.78
CA GLY A 13 1.36 -9.70 13.94
C GLY A 13 1.64 -8.93 15.24
N LEU A 14 2.70 -9.31 15.95
CA LEU A 14 3.05 -8.71 17.23
C LEU A 14 4.01 -7.51 17.14
N ALA A 15 4.46 -7.13 15.92
CA ALA A 15 5.54 -6.16 15.73
C ALA A 15 5.28 -4.83 16.47
N LYS A 16 6.35 -4.23 16.99
CA LYS A 16 6.37 -2.84 17.46
C LYS A 16 6.68 -1.91 16.28
N ARG A 17 6.31 -0.64 16.43
CA ARG A 17 6.50 0.37 15.38
C ARG A 17 7.96 0.44 14.92
N SER A 18 8.89 0.44 15.88
CA SER A 18 10.33 0.47 15.62
C SER A 18 10.84 -0.75 14.84
N GLN A 19 10.28 -1.93 15.08
CA GLN A 19 10.63 -3.16 14.35
C GLN A 19 10.17 -3.07 12.89
N VAL A 20 8.93 -2.60 12.66
CA VAL A 20 8.41 -2.38 11.30
C VAL A 20 9.22 -1.29 10.58
N GLU A 21 9.49 -0.16 11.25
CA GLU A 21 10.30 0.92 10.69
C GLU A 21 11.71 0.45 10.32
N LYS A 22 12.35 -0.35 11.17
CA LYS A 22 13.67 -0.93 10.88
C LYS A 22 13.60 -1.88 9.67
N ALA A 23 12.63 -2.80 9.63
CA ALA A 23 12.52 -3.75 8.53
C ALA A 23 12.29 -3.06 7.18
N PHE A 24 11.43 -2.04 7.13
CA PHE A 24 11.23 -1.24 5.92
C PHE A 24 12.46 -0.42 5.55
N LYS A 25 13.15 0.16 6.53
CA LYS A 25 14.39 0.89 6.28
C LYS A 25 15.45 -0.03 5.66
N ASP A 26 15.68 -1.20 6.25
CA ASP A 26 16.66 -2.17 5.75
C ASP A 26 16.31 -2.62 4.32
N ALA A 27 15.03 -2.82 4.01
CA ALA A 27 14.57 -3.20 2.67
C ALA A 27 14.70 -2.07 1.62
N ILE A 28 14.49 -0.82 2.03
CA ILE A 28 14.61 0.38 1.16
C ILE A 28 16.07 0.73 0.92
N ASP A 29 16.93 0.60 1.94
CA ASP A 29 18.36 0.88 1.84
C ASP A 29 19.05 -0.05 0.82
N VAL A 30 18.53 -1.26 0.59
CA VAL A 30 19.00 -2.20 -0.45
C VAL A 30 18.73 -1.69 -1.87
N LEU A 31 17.68 -0.91 -2.09
CA LEU A 31 17.29 -0.42 -3.41
C LEU A 31 18.08 0.81 -3.86
N ASP A 32 18.72 1.54 -2.92
CA ASP A 32 19.44 2.80 -3.17
C ASP A 32 18.59 3.88 -3.89
N ILE A 33 17.28 3.90 -3.61
CA ILE A 33 16.33 4.89 -4.16
C ILE A 33 15.98 5.90 -3.06
N PRO A 34 16.14 7.22 -3.29
CA PRO A 34 15.78 8.23 -2.29
C PRO A 34 14.28 8.17 -2.00
N CYS A 35 13.93 7.79 -0.77
CA CYS A 35 12.55 7.61 -0.37
C CYS A 35 12.34 7.99 1.09
N GLU A 36 11.24 8.66 1.38
CA GLU A 36 10.73 8.83 2.73
C GLU A 36 9.58 7.85 2.94
N PHE A 37 9.47 7.33 4.17
CA PHE A 37 8.34 6.48 4.53
C PHE A 37 7.90 6.73 5.97
N ARG A 38 6.66 6.33 6.27
CA ARG A 38 6.04 6.48 7.60
C ARG A 38 5.22 5.25 7.92
N VAL A 39 5.31 4.79 9.17
CA VAL A 39 4.55 3.63 9.65
C VAL A 39 3.45 4.09 10.60
N ASN A 40 2.23 3.65 10.33
CA ASN A 40 1.07 3.77 11.22
C ASN A 40 0.62 2.38 11.65
N LEU A 41 0.88 2.01 12.91
CA LEU A 41 0.34 0.78 13.48
C LEU A 41 -1.12 1.00 13.89
N VAL A 42 -2.00 0.11 13.45
CA VAL A 42 -3.42 0.23 13.76
C VAL A 42 -3.69 -0.35 15.14
N LEU A 43 -4.27 0.49 15.99
CA LEU A 43 -4.69 0.14 17.34
C LEU A 43 -6.22 0.15 17.43
N ASP A 44 -6.78 -0.66 18.32
CA ASP A 44 -8.19 -0.64 18.66
C ASP A 44 -8.55 0.60 19.51
N ARG A 45 -9.77 0.64 20.05
CA ARG A 45 -10.21 1.78 20.86
C ARG A 45 -9.53 1.82 22.22
N GLU A 46 -9.17 0.65 22.72
CA GLU A 46 -8.52 0.31 23.99
C GLU A 46 -6.98 0.47 23.93
N GLY A 47 -6.41 0.68 22.75
CA GLY A 47 -4.97 0.81 22.51
C GLY A 47 -4.24 -0.51 22.23
N GLN A 48 -4.96 -1.64 22.09
CA GLN A 48 -4.37 -2.91 21.71
C GLN A 48 -4.09 -2.96 20.21
N LYS A 49 -3.07 -3.72 19.82
CA LYS A 49 -2.64 -3.86 18.42
C LYS A 49 -3.59 -4.77 17.66
N LEU A 50 -4.01 -4.35 16.48
CA LEU A 50 -4.86 -5.17 15.59
C LEU A 50 -4.06 -6.09 14.65
N GLY A 51 -2.74 -6.12 14.77
CA GLY A 51 -1.87 -7.00 13.98
C GLY A 51 -1.55 -6.52 12.57
N HIS A 52 -1.94 -5.31 12.17
CA HIS A 52 -1.61 -4.74 10.86
C HIS A 52 -1.15 -3.28 10.95
N ALA A 53 -0.43 -2.83 9.92
CA ALA A 53 0.06 -1.48 9.75
C ALA A 53 -0.25 -0.92 8.37
N TYR A 54 -0.32 0.40 8.30
CA TYR A 54 -0.24 1.15 7.05
C TYR A 54 1.13 1.80 6.94
N VAL A 55 1.78 1.65 5.78
CA VAL A 55 3.09 2.24 5.49
C VAL A 55 2.96 3.17 4.30
N TRP A 56 3.07 4.46 4.55
CA TRP A 56 3.09 5.48 3.50
C TRP A 56 4.51 5.63 2.96
N ILE A 57 4.66 5.65 1.63
CA ILE A 57 5.94 5.68 0.92
C ILE A 57 5.86 6.74 -0.17
N THR A 58 6.89 7.58 -0.30
CA THR A 58 6.89 8.69 -1.28
C THR A 58 7.10 8.24 -2.72
N SER A 59 7.88 7.19 -2.97
CA SER A 59 8.23 6.75 -4.32
C SER A 59 7.49 5.49 -4.74
N ASN A 60 6.81 5.57 -5.89
CA ASN A 60 6.08 4.42 -6.46
C ASN A 60 7.02 3.28 -6.87
N LYS A 61 8.27 3.57 -7.25
CA LYS A 61 9.27 2.57 -7.63
C LYS A 61 9.59 1.64 -6.46
N VAL A 62 9.76 2.23 -5.27
CA VAL A 62 9.98 1.49 -4.02
C VAL A 62 8.75 0.66 -3.67
N ILE A 63 7.55 1.21 -3.83
CA ILE A 63 6.29 0.46 -3.62
C ILE A 63 6.24 -0.77 -4.53
N ASN A 64 6.52 -0.61 -5.82
CA ASN A 64 6.49 -1.71 -6.77
C ASN A 64 7.55 -2.78 -6.44
N ALA A 65 8.77 -2.36 -6.12
CA ALA A 65 9.84 -3.27 -5.71
C ALA A 65 9.49 -4.09 -4.46
N LEU A 66 8.88 -3.44 -3.45
CA LEU A 66 8.43 -4.11 -2.22
C LEU A 66 7.26 -5.08 -2.46
N LEU A 67 6.48 -4.87 -3.52
CA LEU A 67 5.41 -5.77 -3.95
C LEU A 67 5.91 -6.90 -4.87
N GLY A 68 7.22 -7.02 -5.09
CA GLY A 68 7.80 -8.02 -5.99
C GLY A 68 7.54 -7.74 -7.46
N LYS A 69 7.30 -6.48 -7.84
CA LYS A 69 7.18 -6.02 -9.22
C LYS A 69 8.47 -5.31 -9.63
N ASP A 70 8.63 -5.10 -10.93
CA ASP A 70 9.71 -4.26 -11.44
C ASP A 70 9.49 -2.79 -11.03
N LEU A 71 10.52 -1.94 -11.14
CA LEU A 71 10.46 -0.53 -10.75
C LEU A 71 9.33 0.22 -11.49
N ASP A 72 9.05 -0.18 -12.73
CA ASP A 72 7.98 0.38 -13.57
C ASP A 72 6.59 -0.20 -13.24
N GLY A 73 6.53 -1.27 -12.44
CA GLY A 73 5.29 -1.93 -11.99
C GLY A 73 4.83 -3.10 -12.84
N SER A 74 5.59 -3.46 -13.89
CA SER A 74 5.42 -4.73 -14.61
C SER A 74 5.76 -5.91 -13.73
N ASP A 75 5.22 -7.07 -14.06
CA ASP A 75 5.55 -8.30 -13.36
C ASP A 75 6.99 -8.72 -13.69
N LEU A 76 7.70 -9.24 -12.69
CA LEU A 76 9.07 -9.75 -12.83
C LEU A 76 9.03 -11.14 -13.45
N THR A 77 8.78 -11.19 -14.77
CA THR A 77 8.75 -12.44 -15.53
C THR A 77 9.74 -12.40 -16.68
N GLU A 78 10.44 -13.52 -16.88
CA GLU A 78 11.30 -13.76 -18.02
C GLU A 78 10.59 -14.76 -18.95
N MET A 79 10.46 -14.40 -20.23
CA MET A 79 9.92 -15.31 -21.24
C MET A 79 11.04 -16.23 -21.70
N ILE A 80 10.96 -17.51 -21.33
CA ILE A 80 11.92 -18.54 -21.73
C ILE A 80 11.21 -19.50 -22.67
N ASP A 81 11.93 -19.83 -23.73
CA ASP A 81 11.61 -20.89 -24.66
C ASP A 81 11.38 -22.24 -23.94
N ASP A 82 10.25 -22.90 -24.20
CA ASP A 82 9.89 -24.16 -23.56
C ASP A 82 10.95 -25.24 -23.80
N PRO A 83 11.69 -25.70 -22.77
CA PRO A 83 12.74 -26.70 -22.95
C PRO A 83 12.21 -28.07 -23.36
N ASP A 84 10.93 -28.34 -23.12
CA ASP A 84 10.27 -29.61 -23.46
C ASP A 84 9.58 -29.56 -24.82
N TRP A 85 9.56 -28.40 -25.49
CA TRP A 85 9.02 -28.29 -26.83
C TRP A 85 9.93 -28.99 -27.83
N THR A 86 9.34 -29.92 -28.57
CA THR A 86 9.99 -30.55 -29.71
C THR A 86 9.37 -30.04 -30.99
N PRO A 87 10.16 -29.57 -31.96
CA PRO A 87 9.62 -29.10 -33.22
C PRO A 87 8.84 -30.23 -33.91
N PRO A 88 7.80 -29.90 -34.69
CA PRO A 88 7.12 -30.86 -35.53
C PRO A 88 8.11 -31.63 -36.41
N LYS A 89 7.85 -32.92 -36.63
CA LYS A 89 8.74 -33.81 -37.41
C LYS A 89 8.81 -33.44 -38.88
N ILE A 90 7.79 -32.75 -39.38
CA ILE A 90 7.66 -32.31 -40.76
C ILE A 90 8.29 -30.91 -40.84
N PRO A 91 9.12 -30.61 -41.85
CA PRO A 91 9.64 -29.26 -42.03
C PRO A 91 8.51 -28.29 -42.42
N LEU A 92 8.60 -27.05 -41.96
CA LEU A 92 7.57 -26.02 -42.19
C LEU A 92 7.19 -25.86 -43.66
N GLU A 93 8.17 -25.94 -44.56
CA GLU A 93 7.96 -25.85 -46.01
C GLU A 93 7.04 -26.95 -46.54
N GLU A 94 7.23 -28.20 -46.08
CA GLU A 94 6.41 -29.35 -46.46
C GLU A 94 5.00 -29.26 -45.85
N ALA A 95 4.87 -28.71 -44.64
CA ALA A 95 3.57 -28.47 -44.01
C ALA A 95 2.76 -27.39 -44.73
N LEU A 96 3.39 -26.29 -45.14
CA LEU A 96 2.77 -25.22 -45.92
C LEU A 96 2.42 -25.67 -47.34
N GLU A 97 3.27 -26.48 -47.99
CA GLU A 97 2.97 -27.09 -49.29
C GLU A 97 1.78 -28.05 -49.18
N THR A 98 1.71 -28.87 -48.12
CA THR A 98 0.59 -29.77 -47.88
C THR A 98 -0.71 -28.99 -47.67
N PHE A 99 -0.68 -27.90 -46.89
CA PHE A 99 -1.83 -27.00 -46.71
C PHE A 99 -2.30 -26.37 -48.03
N ASN A 100 -1.38 -25.80 -48.81
CA ASN A 100 -1.70 -25.15 -50.08
C ASN A 100 -2.20 -26.12 -51.16
N ASN A 101 -1.65 -27.35 -51.19
CA ASN A 101 -2.08 -28.40 -52.12
C ASN A 101 -3.41 -29.04 -51.72
N THR A 102 -3.80 -28.94 -50.45
CA THR A 102 -5.11 -29.39 -49.95
C THR A 102 -6.14 -28.27 -50.15
N SER A 103 -6.29 -27.80 -51.39
CA SER A 103 -7.44 -26.96 -51.76
C SER A 103 -8.74 -27.77 -51.65
N PRO A 104 -9.88 -27.15 -51.29
CA PRO A 104 -11.11 -27.83 -50.88
C PRO A 104 -11.78 -28.52 -52.07
N ILE A 105 -11.40 -29.76 -52.34
CA ILE A 105 -12.14 -30.63 -53.23
C ILE A 105 -13.24 -31.31 -52.38
N ASP A 106 -14.43 -30.73 -52.42
CA ASP A 106 -15.71 -31.29 -51.97
C ASP A 106 -15.88 -31.62 -50.46
N SER A 107 -15.65 -30.66 -49.56
CA SER A 107 -16.03 -30.79 -48.15
C SER A 107 -17.50 -30.41 -47.89
N SER A 108 -18.44 -31.19 -48.46
CA SER A 108 -19.88 -31.09 -48.10
C SER A 108 -20.22 -31.65 -46.71
N SER A 109 -19.24 -32.03 -45.88
CA SER A 109 -19.47 -32.60 -44.55
C SER A 109 -18.46 -32.20 -43.46
N GLY A 110 -17.60 -31.19 -43.70
CA GLY A 110 -16.60 -30.73 -42.74
C GLY A 110 -17.11 -29.59 -41.86
N SER A 111 -16.90 -29.67 -40.55
CA SER A 111 -17.15 -28.55 -39.65
C SER A 111 -16.18 -27.42 -39.96
N TRP A 112 -16.65 -26.17 -40.04
CA TRP A 112 -15.78 -24.99 -40.14
C TRP A 112 -14.78 -24.86 -38.97
N ALA A 113 -14.96 -25.65 -37.92
CA ALA A 113 -14.05 -25.73 -36.77
C ALA A 113 -12.81 -26.61 -36.98
N ASP A 114 -12.75 -27.38 -38.07
CA ASP A 114 -11.64 -28.30 -38.37
C ASP A 114 -10.71 -27.77 -39.50
N GLU A 115 -10.94 -26.55 -39.99
CA GLU A 115 -10.08 -25.91 -40.98
C GLU A 115 -8.85 -25.28 -40.31
N VAL A 116 -7.73 -26.00 -40.37
CA VAL A 116 -6.44 -25.50 -39.87
C VAL A 116 -6.01 -24.29 -40.71
N SER A 117 -5.74 -23.14 -40.09
CA SER A 117 -5.31 -21.95 -40.82
C SER A 117 -3.79 -21.91 -41.02
N GLU A 118 -3.31 -21.18 -42.05
CA GLU A 118 -1.87 -20.91 -42.24
C GLU A 118 -1.22 -20.30 -40.97
N VAL A 119 -2.00 -19.49 -40.23
CA VAL A 119 -1.56 -18.88 -38.97
C VAL A 119 -1.39 -19.94 -37.86
N GLU A 120 -2.26 -20.94 -37.81
CA GLU A 120 -2.13 -22.05 -36.84
C GLU A 120 -0.92 -22.93 -37.14
N ILE A 121 -0.64 -23.20 -38.43
CA ILE A 121 0.57 -23.89 -38.84
C ILE A 121 1.81 -23.07 -38.45
N LEU A 122 1.84 -21.76 -38.71
CA LEU A 122 2.98 -20.94 -38.30
C LEU A 122 3.16 -20.92 -36.77
N ASN A 123 2.06 -20.91 -36.00
CA ASN A 123 2.10 -20.93 -34.55
C ASN A 123 2.58 -22.28 -33.97
N GLU A 124 2.34 -23.41 -34.64
CA GLU A 124 2.86 -24.73 -34.21
C GLU A 124 4.38 -24.82 -34.31
N TYR A 125 4.99 -24.02 -35.19
CA TYR A 125 6.44 -23.99 -35.44
C TYR A 125 7.12 -22.83 -34.71
N ASP A 126 6.35 -21.90 -34.12
CA ASP A 126 6.87 -20.88 -33.22
C ASP A 126 7.08 -21.49 -31.83
N HIS A 127 8.23 -21.22 -31.22
CA HIS A 127 8.62 -21.85 -29.96
C HIS A 127 7.75 -21.29 -28.83
N PRO A 128 6.91 -22.09 -28.15
CA PRO A 128 6.07 -21.56 -27.09
C PRO A 128 6.94 -20.99 -25.98
N LYS A 129 6.59 -19.77 -25.57
CA LYS A 129 7.30 -19.06 -24.50
C LYS A 129 6.61 -19.34 -23.17
N ILE A 130 7.35 -19.90 -22.24
CA ILE A 130 6.95 -20.07 -20.85
C ILE A 130 7.39 -18.84 -20.06
N SER A 131 6.46 -18.24 -19.34
CA SER A 131 6.74 -17.17 -18.39
C SER A 131 7.33 -17.76 -17.11
N LYS A 132 8.59 -17.46 -16.82
CA LYS A 132 9.26 -17.82 -15.56
C LYS A 132 9.28 -16.63 -14.60
N GLU A 133 8.75 -16.82 -13.41
CA GLU A 133 8.78 -15.80 -12.34
C GLU A 133 10.21 -15.64 -11.81
N LEU A 134 10.69 -14.40 -11.79
CA LEU A 134 11.97 -14.03 -11.19
C LEU A 134 11.80 -13.71 -9.70
N PRO A 135 12.86 -13.87 -8.89
CA PRO A 135 12.81 -13.47 -7.48
C PRO A 135 12.57 -11.96 -7.34
N PRO A 136 11.91 -11.52 -6.26
CA PRO A 136 11.64 -10.10 -6.04
C PRO A 136 12.94 -9.31 -5.85
N LEU A 137 12.94 -8.05 -6.30
CA LEU A 137 14.10 -7.15 -6.20
C LEU A 137 14.57 -6.93 -4.75
N THR A 138 13.62 -6.89 -3.82
CA THR A 138 13.90 -6.79 -2.39
C THR A 138 12.89 -7.63 -1.62
N THR A 139 13.30 -8.09 -0.44
CA THR A 139 12.43 -8.79 0.49
C THR A 139 12.50 -8.08 1.84
N ILE A 140 11.34 -7.93 2.49
CA ILE A 140 11.31 -7.31 3.80
C ILE A 140 11.86 -8.33 4.82
N PRO A 141 12.92 -7.99 5.57
CA PRO A 141 13.52 -8.93 6.51
C PRO A 141 12.58 -9.24 7.68
N SER A 142 12.78 -10.40 8.29
CA SER A 142 12.17 -10.74 9.58
C SER A 142 12.71 -9.84 10.70
N TYR A 143 11.93 -9.70 11.77
CA TYR A 143 12.32 -8.94 12.95
C TYR A 143 12.44 -9.85 14.17
N ASP A 144 13.38 -9.54 15.06
CA ASP A 144 13.56 -10.28 16.30
C ASP A 144 12.51 -9.82 17.33
N TYR A 145 11.94 -10.77 18.08
CA TYR A 145 10.99 -10.46 19.14
C TYR A 145 11.70 -9.89 20.38
N ASP A 146 11.08 -8.92 21.03
CA ASP A 146 11.50 -8.41 22.33
C ASP A 146 11.07 -9.38 23.45
N ASP A 147 11.71 -9.28 24.62
CA ASP A 147 11.43 -10.13 25.79
C ASP A 147 9.94 -10.21 26.16
N ASP A 148 9.21 -9.10 26.04
CA ASP A 148 7.78 -9.05 26.33
C ASP A 148 6.94 -9.83 25.29
N GLN A 149 7.35 -9.79 24.02
CA GLN A 149 6.72 -10.56 22.95
C GLN A 149 7.02 -12.06 23.13
N LEU A 150 8.26 -12.43 23.46
CA LEU A 150 8.66 -13.81 23.72
C LEU A 150 7.91 -14.41 24.92
N LYS A 151 7.72 -13.64 26.00
CA LYS A 151 6.89 -14.06 27.15
C LYS A 151 5.44 -14.32 26.76
N PHE A 152 4.89 -13.47 25.89
CA PHE A 152 3.53 -13.66 25.40
C PHE A 152 3.40 -14.89 24.51
N ILE A 153 4.35 -15.11 23.59
CA ILE A 153 4.34 -16.25 22.67
C ILE A 153 4.56 -17.56 23.43
N SER A 154 5.52 -17.63 24.36
CA SER A 154 5.77 -18.83 25.17
C SER A 154 4.56 -19.25 26.02
N GLN A 155 3.71 -18.30 26.44
CA GLN A 155 2.44 -18.60 27.12
C GLN A 155 1.39 -19.22 26.18
N MET A 156 1.45 -18.92 24.88
CA MET A 156 0.48 -19.41 23.89
C MET A 156 0.93 -20.70 23.18
N GLU A 157 2.20 -20.77 22.77
CA GLU A 157 2.72 -21.81 21.85
C GLU A 157 3.68 -22.81 22.50
N GLY A 158 4.13 -22.58 23.74
CA GLY A 158 5.03 -23.50 24.45
C GLY A 158 6.47 -23.47 23.94
N ASP A 159 7.13 -24.63 23.93
CA ASP A 159 8.59 -24.78 23.66
C ASP A 159 8.97 -24.62 22.17
N ASP A 160 8.00 -24.69 21.24
CA ASP A 160 8.21 -24.55 19.80
C ASP A 160 8.01 -23.10 19.28
N ALA A 161 8.06 -22.12 20.18
CA ALA A 161 7.81 -20.72 19.86
C ALA A 161 8.82 -20.15 18.82
N PRO A 162 8.35 -19.46 17.76
CA PRO A 162 9.22 -18.83 16.79
C PRO A 162 10.04 -17.71 17.44
N THR A 163 11.35 -17.68 17.14
CA THR A 163 12.25 -16.64 17.67
C THR A 163 12.17 -15.31 16.92
N LYS A 164 11.59 -15.31 15.71
CA LYS A 164 11.48 -14.13 14.84
C LYS A 164 10.07 -13.98 14.31
N GLY A 165 9.62 -12.73 14.23
CA GLY A 165 8.40 -12.37 13.52
C GLY A 165 8.67 -12.05 12.06
N LYS A 166 7.64 -12.17 11.23
CA LYS A 166 7.67 -11.83 9.82
C LYS A 166 6.62 -10.77 9.52
N LEU A 167 6.89 -9.95 8.51
CA LEU A 167 5.92 -9.04 7.91
C LEU A 167 5.34 -9.74 6.68
N ASP A 168 4.03 -9.99 6.69
CA ASP A 168 3.33 -10.79 5.69
C ASP A 168 2.23 -9.98 4.99
N ASN A 169 1.68 -10.54 3.93
CA ASN A 169 0.54 -10.00 3.18
C ASN A 169 0.68 -8.51 2.78
N ILE A 170 1.90 -8.16 2.34
CA ILE A 170 2.21 -6.80 1.87
C ILE A 170 1.44 -6.55 0.56
N SER A 171 0.60 -5.54 0.57
CA SER A 171 -0.25 -5.18 -0.57
C SER A 171 -0.50 -3.67 -0.59
N ARG A 172 -0.99 -3.14 -1.70
CA ARG A 172 -1.51 -1.76 -1.68
C ARG A 172 -2.70 -1.69 -0.72
N ALA A 173 -2.75 -0.62 0.07
CA ALA A 173 -3.86 -0.41 0.99
C ALA A 173 -5.18 -0.35 0.21
N PHE A 174 -6.19 -1.07 0.69
CA PHE A 174 -7.51 -1.04 0.09
C PHE A 174 -8.12 0.35 0.24
N GLU A 175 -8.57 0.93 -0.88
CA GLU A 175 -9.27 2.21 -0.82
C GLU A 175 -10.47 2.12 0.13
N PRO A 176 -10.59 3.06 1.09
CA PRO A 176 -11.71 3.07 2.01
C PRO A 176 -12.98 3.30 1.20
N ARG A 177 -14.06 2.60 1.55
CA ARG A 177 -15.37 2.90 0.98
C ARG A 177 -15.76 4.30 1.44
N VAL A 178 -15.78 5.23 0.50
CA VAL A 178 -16.26 6.60 0.70
C VAL A 178 -17.65 6.67 0.09
N ASP A 179 -18.64 7.03 0.90
CA ASP A 179 -20.02 7.22 0.44
C ASP A 179 -20.07 8.24 -0.69
N ASN A 180 -20.96 8.04 -1.67
CA ASN A 180 -21.07 8.92 -2.83
C ASN A 180 -21.44 10.38 -2.46
N GLU A 181 -22.04 10.57 -1.29
CA GLU A 181 -22.39 11.87 -0.71
C GLU A 181 -21.19 12.56 -0.02
N CYS A 182 -20.03 11.90 0.05
CA CYS A 182 -18.85 12.44 0.72
C CYS A 182 -17.80 12.97 -0.27
N CYS A 183 -17.23 14.12 0.05
CA CYS A 183 -16.09 14.68 -0.66
C CYS A 183 -14.82 13.87 -0.35
N ARG A 184 -14.37 13.04 -1.31
CA ARG A 184 -13.17 12.20 -1.19
C ARG A 184 -11.89 12.98 -0.91
N HIS A 185 -11.84 14.26 -1.26
CA HIS A 185 -10.68 15.13 -1.09
C HIS A 185 -10.73 15.99 0.19
N VAL A 186 -11.72 15.79 1.07
CA VAL A 186 -11.87 16.57 2.31
C VAL A 186 -12.02 15.66 3.51
N LEU A 187 -11.06 15.76 4.44
CA LEU A 187 -11.17 15.13 5.75
C LEU A 187 -11.72 16.13 6.77
N VAL A 188 -12.67 15.70 7.57
CA VAL A 188 -13.28 16.47 8.66
C VAL A 188 -13.03 15.79 9.99
N CYS A 189 -12.68 16.58 11.00
CA CYS A 189 -12.74 16.15 12.39
C CYS A 189 -13.68 17.09 13.18
N ARG A 190 -14.58 16.47 13.94
CA ARG A 190 -15.61 17.17 14.74
C ARG A 190 -15.19 17.19 16.21
N ARG A 191 -15.70 18.18 16.96
CA ARG A 191 -15.44 18.36 18.41
C ARG A 191 -13.95 18.56 18.73
N VAL A 192 -13.26 19.33 17.89
CA VAL A 192 -11.87 19.69 18.10
C VAL A 192 -11.77 20.63 19.31
N PRO A 193 -10.91 20.38 20.31
CA PRO A 193 -10.77 21.30 21.43
C PRO A 193 -10.25 22.67 21.02
N ASP A 194 -10.66 23.71 21.75
CA ASP A 194 -10.31 25.10 21.44
C ASP A 194 -8.80 25.35 21.46
N TRP A 195 -8.08 24.65 22.34
CA TRP A 195 -6.63 24.75 22.48
C TRP A 195 -5.85 24.18 21.29
N VAL A 196 -6.46 23.36 20.43
CA VAL A 196 -5.83 22.84 19.21
C VAL A 196 -5.85 23.91 18.12
N SER A 197 -4.67 24.31 17.67
CA SER A 197 -4.51 25.41 16.71
C SER A 197 -4.45 24.93 15.26
N LYS A 198 -4.55 25.89 14.33
CA LYS A 198 -4.30 25.64 12.90
C LYS A 198 -2.87 25.20 12.62
N GLY A 199 -1.89 25.75 13.33
CA GLY A 199 -0.49 25.36 13.19
C GLY A 199 -0.24 23.89 13.58
N ASP A 200 -0.92 23.40 14.62
CA ASP A 200 -0.80 21.99 15.04
C ASP A 200 -1.27 21.04 13.92
N MET A 201 -2.42 21.37 13.31
CA MET A 201 -2.97 20.62 12.18
C MET A 201 -2.06 20.71 10.95
N GLU A 202 -1.62 21.91 10.58
CA GLU A 202 -0.73 22.09 9.43
C GLU A 202 0.56 21.28 9.59
N ASN A 203 1.13 21.23 10.80
CA ASN A 203 2.32 20.44 11.09
C ASN A 203 2.07 18.93 10.92
N ILE A 204 0.93 18.43 11.40
CA ILE A 204 0.54 17.02 11.23
C ILE A 204 0.41 16.69 9.74
N PHE A 205 -0.36 17.48 8.99
CA PHE A 205 -0.70 17.16 7.61
C PHE A 205 0.44 17.44 6.61
N ARG A 206 1.21 18.53 6.76
CA ARG A 206 2.38 18.82 5.90
C ARG A 206 3.41 17.72 5.93
N SER A 207 3.50 17.02 7.06
CA SER A 207 4.49 15.98 7.24
C SER A 207 4.30 14.80 6.25
N TYR A 208 3.08 14.62 5.72
CA TYR A 208 2.79 13.64 4.66
C TYR A 208 3.01 14.19 3.25
N PHE A 209 3.22 15.49 3.08
CA PHE A 209 3.41 16.11 1.76
C PHE A 209 4.46 17.22 1.84
N PRO A 210 5.74 16.87 2.00
CA PRO A 210 6.82 17.86 2.06
C PRO A 210 6.88 18.72 0.79
N ASN A 211 6.45 18.16 -0.35
CA ASN A 211 6.45 18.80 -1.66
C ASN A 211 5.06 19.27 -2.12
N ALA A 212 4.06 19.31 -1.24
CA ALA A 212 2.73 19.80 -1.64
C ALA A 212 2.83 21.21 -2.22
N ALA A 213 2.05 21.47 -3.27
CA ALA A 213 1.89 22.83 -3.79
C ALA A 213 1.60 23.79 -2.63
N LYS A 214 2.13 25.02 -2.69
CA LYS A 214 2.17 26.01 -1.58
C LYS A 214 0.86 26.23 -0.80
N ASN A 215 -0.27 25.77 -1.32
CA ASN A 215 -1.59 25.95 -0.75
C ASN A 215 -2.28 24.67 -0.25
N TYR A 216 -1.66 23.49 -0.28
CA TYR A 216 -2.29 22.24 0.18
C TYR A 216 -1.41 21.48 1.19
N PRO A 217 -2.01 20.70 2.11
CA PRO A 217 -3.44 20.66 2.42
C PRO A 217 -3.93 21.96 3.07
N ARG A 218 -5.15 22.38 2.75
CA ARG A 218 -5.78 23.57 3.35
C ARG A 218 -6.47 23.20 4.64
N ILE A 219 -6.01 23.79 5.73
CA ILE A 219 -6.62 23.61 7.04
C ILE A 219 -7.57 24.78 7.32
N ASN A 220 -8.85 24.46 7.51
CA ASN A 220 -9.89 25.41 7.87
C ASN A 220 -10.57 24.98 9.17
N PHE A 221 -10.74 25.93 10.09
CA PHE A 221 -11.51 25.71 11.31
C PHE A 221 -12.88 26.35 11.16
N LEU A 222 -13.90 25.65 11.64
CA LEU A 222 -15.27 26.16 11.70
C LEU A 222 -15.77 26.07 13.13
N ASP A 223 -16.02 27.23 13.74
CA ASP A 223 -16.60 27.33 15.07
C ASP A 223 -18.13 27.42 14.95
N LYS A 224 -18.84 26.50 15.62
CA LYS A 224 -20.31 26.46 15.69
C LYS A 224 -20.83 26.86 17.08
N GLY A 225 -20.00 27.48 17.91
CA GLY A 225 -20.32 27.92 19.28
C GLY A 225 -20.35 26.78 20.29
N SER A 226 -21.03 25.67 19.98
CA SER A 226 -21.10 24.47 20.84
C SER A 226 -19.96 23.47 20.59
N TYR A 227 -19.32 23.55 19.43
CA TYR A 227 -18.18 22.73 19.07
C TYR A 227 -17.40 23.37 17.92
N LYS A 228 -16.11 23.03 17.86
CA LYS A 228 -15.22 23.40 16.75
C LYS A 228 -15.00 22.20 15.83
N MET A 229 -14.91 22.46 14.54
CA MET A 229 -14.55 21.48 13.51
C MET A 229 -13.28 21.91 12.80
N VAL A 230 -12.54 20.93 12.29
CA VAL A 230 -11.44 21.15 11.36
C VAL A 230 -11.71 20.41 10.06
N PHE A 231 -11.44 21.08 8.95
CA PHE A 231 -11.46 20.54 7.60
C PHE A 231 -10.04 20.59 7.04
N ALA A 232 -9.55 19.45 6.57
CA ALA A 232 -8.31 19.33 5.81
C ALA A 232 -8.70 19.01 4.36
N THR A 233 -8.54 20.00 3.48
CA THR A 233 -8.84 19.88 2.06
C THR A 233 -7.56 19.57 1.29
N PHE A 234 -7.62 18.56 0.43
CA PHE A 234 -6.53 18.11 -0.45
C PHE A 234 -6.87 18.45 -1.90
N TYR A 235 -5.94 18.18 -2.82
CA TYR A 235 -6.20 18.39 -4.24
C TYR A 235 -7.19 17.35 -4.77
N GLU A 236 -8.26 17.81 -5.43
CA GLU A 236 -9.40 16.96 -5.82
C GLU A 236 -9.02 15.81 -6.76
N GLU A 237 -8.05 16.04 -7.65
CA GLU A 237 -7.60 15.04 -8.63
C GLU A 237 -6.57 14.04 -8.07
N THR A 238 -6.30 14.08 -6.76
CA THR A 238 -5.28 13.23 -6.11
C THR A 238 -5.88 12.27 -5.08
N THR A 239 -5.14 11.20 -4.78
CA THR A 239 -5.47 10.23 -3.74
C THR A 239 -4.95 10.63 -2.35
N GLU A 240 -4.38 11.83 -2.21
CA GLU A 240 -3.69 12.29 -0.98
C GLU A 240 -4.58 12.19 0.26
N ALA A 241 -5.86 12.57 0.15
CA ALA A 241 -6.80 12.49 1.26
C ALA A 241 -7.05 11.04 1.72
N ILE A 242 -7.09 10.09 0.78
CA ILE A 242 -7.26 8.66 1.05
C ILE A 242 -6.00 8.10 1.71
N ASP A 243 -4.82 8.41 1.15
CA ASP A 243 -3.54 7.98 1.69
C ASP A 243 -3.37 8.47 3.14
N VAL A 244 -3.69 9.74 3.39
CA VAL A 244 -3.67 10.34 4.73
C VAL A 244 -4.70 9.70 5.63
N TYR A 245 -5.90 9.42 5.14
CA TYR A 245 -6.93 8.77 5.96
C TYR A 245 -6.47 7.40 6.49
N HIS A 246 -5.75 6.60 5.70
CA HIS A 246 -5.12 5.37 6.17
C HIS A 246 -4.08 5.61 7.27
N MET A 247 -3.31 6.71 7.14
CA MET A 247 -2.25 7.04 8.08
C MET A 247 -2.74 7.71 9.36
N ILE A 248 -3.87 8.44 9.34
CA ILE A 248 -4.28 9.30 10.45
C ILE A 248 -5.79 9.29 10.72
N ARG A 249 -6.44 8.14 10.60
CA ARG A 249 -7.85 7.99 11.03
C ARG A 249 -8.09 8.52 12.45
N ARG A 250 -7.12 8.31 13.34
CA ARG A 250 -7.11 8.80 14.72
C ARG A 250 -5.76 9.45 15.01
N VAL A 251 -5.78 10.73 15.40
CA VAL A 251 -4.58 11.49 15.76
C VAL A 251 -4.64 11.87 17.24
N ASN A 252 -3.65 11.43 18.01
CA ASN A 252 -3.50 11.86 19.38
C ASN A 252 -2.69 13.16 19.41
N ILE A 253 -3.29 14.23 19.92
CA ILE A 253 -2.62 15.51 20.10
C ILE A 253 -2.51 15.76 21.59
N TYR A 254 -1.32 16.20 22.00
CA TYR A 254 -1.08 16.66 23.35
C TYR A 254 -0.39 18.02 23.31
N LYS A 255 -0.64 18.82 24.35
CA LYS A 255 0.08 20.07 24.59
C LYS A 255 0.85 19.90 25.89
N ALA A 256 2.17 20.05 25.82
CA ALA A 256 3.02 19.98 27.00
C ALA A 256 2.62 21.07 28.01
N ASP A 257 2.59 20.70 29.29
CA ASP A 257 2.38 21.66 30.37
C ASP A 257 3.55 22.67 30.39
N HIS A 258 3.26 23.92 30.73
CA HIS A 258 4.25 24.99 30.78
C HIS A 258 5.50 24.57 31.58
N GLY A 259 6.65 24.48 30.89
CA GLY A 259 7.94 24.16 31.49
C GLY A 259 8.40 22.70 31.39
N LYS A 260 7.60 21.78 30.82
CA LYS A 260 8.04 20.41 30.52
C LYS A 260 8.36 20.25 29.04
N SER A 261 9.39 19.47 28.72
CA SER A 261 9.67 19.12 27.33
C SER A 261 8.65 18.10 26.80
N ASN A 262 8.44 18.03 25.48
CA ASN A 262 7.55 17.03 24.87
C ASN A 262 7.96 15.59 25.24
N LYS A 263 9.26 15.32 25.43
CA LYS A 263 9.76 14.00 25.82
C LYS A 263 9.34 13.64 27.25
N ASP A 264 9.44 14.58 28.19
CA ASP A 264 9.10 14.35 29.61
C ASP A 264 7.59 14.20 29.84
N THR A 265 6.79 14.66 28.89
CA THR A 265 5.33 14.64 28.97
C THR A 265 4.74 13.29 28.54
N LEU A 266 5.45 12.53 27.69
CA LEU A 266 5.01 11.20 27.22
C LEU A 266 5.45 10.06 28.13
N THR A 267 6.43 10.29 29.01
CA THR A 267 6.97 9.28 29.93
C THR A 267 6.34 9.32 31.33
N SER A 268 5.53 10.34 31.66
CA SER A 268 4.83 10.39 32.93
C SER A 268 3.65 9.40 32.97
N GLU A 269 3.44 8.75 34.11
CA GLU A 269 2.33 7.81 34.33
C GLU A 269 0.94 8.47 34.17
N GLU A 270 0.85 9.79 34.33
CA GLU A 270 -0.37 10.55 34.09
C GLU A 270 -0.37 11.19 32.69
N PRO A 271 -1.49 11.11 31.94
CA PRO A 271 -1.61 11.77 30.65
C PRO A 271 -1.56 13.30 30.83
N PRO A 272 -0.97 14.04 29.87
CA PRO A 272 -0.92 15.50 29.94
C PRO A 272 -2.30 16.11 30.10
N ARG A 273 -2.39 17.23 30.84
CA ARG A 273 -3.65 17.97 31.07
C ARG A 273 -4.40 18.28 29.78
N CYS A 274 -3.66 18.53 28.72
CA CYS A 274 -4.20 18.72 27.38
C CYS A 274 -3.85 17.50 26.52
N PHE A 275 -4.67 16.46 26.61
CA PHE A 275 -4.64 15.32 25.71
C PHE A 275 -6.00 15.19 25.02
N THR A 276 -5.99 15.01 23.70
CA THR A 276 -7.20 14.68 22.96
C THR A 276 -6.88 13.74 21.81
N SER A 277 -7.88 12.95 21.44
CA SER A 277 -7.80 12.06 20.29
C SER A 277 -8.80 12.53 19.25
N LEU A 278 -8.28 12.99 18.12
CA LEU A 278 -9.05 13.51 17.01
C LEU A 278 -9.30 12.41 16.00
N VAL A 279 -10.57 12.20 15.67
CA VAL A 279 -10.97 11.21 14.67
C VAL A 279 -11.39 11.94 13.41
N PHE A 280 -10.75 11.59 12.29
CA PHE A 280 -11.07 12.14 10.98
C PHE A 280 -12.02 11.20 10.23
N SER A 281 -12.92 11.78 9.44
CA SER A 281 -13.78 11.11 8.47
C SER A 281 -13.83 11.93 7.18
N PHE A 282 -14.39 11.38 6.10
CA PHE A 282 -14.68 12.20 4.92
C PHE A 282 -15.83 13.19 5.21
N ALA A 283 -15.77 14.39 4.63
CA ALA A 283 -16.80 15.40 4.76
C ALA A 283 -17.98 15.11 3.82
N TYR A 284 -19.20 15.39 4.25
CA TYR A 284 -20.39 15.32 3.39
C TYR A 284 -20.46 16.53 2.45
N ASP A 285 -20.90 16.29 1.23
CA ASP A 285 -21.24 17.32 0.27
C ASP A 285 -22.64 17.85 0.57
N ASN A 286 -22.70 19.04 1.16
CA ASN A 286 -23.97 19.70 1.47
C ASN A 286 -24.52 20.51 0.28
N THR A 287 -23.94 20.39 -0.93
CA THR A 287 -24.42 21.13 -2.11
C THR A 287 -25.65 20.51 -2.79
N SER A 288 -26.15 19.38 -2.26
CA SER A 288 -27.27 18.62 -2.83
C SER A 288 -28.66 19.04 -2.31
N GLU A 289 -28.78 20.13 -1.54
CA GLU A 289 -30.06 20.70 -1.06
C GLU A 289 -30.44 22.00 -1.76
#